data_AF-A0A3P9BX33-F1
#
_entry.id   AF-A0A3P9BX33-F1
#
_cell.length_a   1.000
_cell.length_b   1.000
_cell.length_c   1.000
_cell.angle_alpha   90.00
_cell.angle_beta   90.00
_cell.angle_gamma   90.00
#
_symmetry.space_group_name_H-M   'P 1'
#
loop_
_entity.id
_entity.type
_entity.pdbx_description
1 polymer ?
#
loop_
_entity_poly.entity_id
_entity_poly.type
_entity_poly.pdbx_seq_one_letter_code
_entity_poly.pdbx_strand_id
1 'polypeptide(L)'
;MCLRVTNDVVISDKMESEHKGEMTNCIYSSLKCRGCRCALGKVIHSAPSRLALIRSIFLLYKANINCYILNSSSLVKASTLTFDQKPLRQSMNEVRQQFEAQLEQMSRIKNRLVDRSVTSNMVN
;
A
#
# COMPACT_ATOMS: atom_id res chain seq x y z
N MET A 1 13.00 -4.81 12.73
CA MET A 1 12.35 -4.31 13.96
C MET A 1 12.93 -2.94 14.26
N CYS A 2 12.13 -2.01 14.75
CA CYS A 2 12.58 -0.65 15.04
C CYS A 2 12.14 -0.23 16.45
N LEU A 3 13.00 0.49 17.16
CA LEU A 3 12.68 1.06 18.48
C LEU A 3 11.90 2.37 18.38
N ARG A 4 12.04 3.07 17.25
CA ARG A 4 11.37 4.34 16.96
C ARG A 4 11.01 4.40 15.49
N VAL A 5 10.03 5.22 15.18
CA VAL A 5 9.63 5.58 13.81
C VAL A 5 9.59 7.10 13.69
N THR A 6 9.67 7.62 12.47
CA THR A 6 9.56 9.07 12.21
C THR A 6 8.09 9.51 12.24
N ASN A 7 7.87 10.83 12.17
CA ASN A 7 6.53 11.41 12.08
C ASN A 7 5.78 11.05 10.78
N ASP A 8 6.47 10.43 9.81
CA ASP A 8 5.90 9.94 8.56
C ASP A 8 5.18 8.59 8.73
N VAL A 9 5.28 7.98 9.90
CA VAL A 9 4.52 6.77 10.27
C VAL A 9 3.37 7.18 11.18
N VAL A 10 2.15 6.85 10.75
CA VAL A 10 0.92 7.05 11.52
C VAL A 10 0.57 5.76 12.24
N ILE A 11 0.40 5.84 13.56
CA ILE A 11 -0.10 4.76 14.41
C ILE A 11 -1.62 4.88 14.47
N SER A 12 -2.32 3.78 14.23
CA SER A 12 -3.78 3.72 14.36
C SER A 12 -4.21 3.82 15.83
N ASP A 13 -5.19 4.67 16.12
CA ASP A 13 -5.80 4.78 17.45
C ASP A 13 -6.56 3.49 17.83
N LYS A 14 -7.04 2.75 16.84
CA LYS A 14 -7.66 1.44 17.05
C LYS A 14 -6.59 0.42 17.48
N MET A 15 -6.84 -0.22 18.62
CA MET A 15 -6.12 -1.40 19.06
C MET A 15 -6.82 -2.67 18.58
N GLU A 16 -6.02 -3.65 18.18
CA GLU A 16 -6.47 -4.92 17.63
C GLU A 16 -5.79 -6.07 18.37
N SER A 17 -6.49 -7.18 18.53
CA SER A 17 -5.95 -8.44 19.04
C SER A 17 -5.71 -9.43 17.90
N GLU A 18 -4.55 -10.08 17.94
CA GLU A 18 -4.27 -11.18 17.00
C GLU A 18 -4.80 -12.50 17.56
N HIS A 19 -5.63 -13.19 16.78
CA HIS A 19 -6.32 -14.42 17.23
C HIS A 19 -5.68 -15.70 16.68
N LYS A 20 -4.69 -15.59 15.78
CA LYS A 20 -4.00 -16.74 15.18
C LYS A 20 -2.57 -16.39 14.75
N GLY A 21 -1.72 -17.41 14.65
CA GLY A 21 -0.35 -17.28 14.16
C GLY A 21 0.66 -16.96 15.27
N GLU A 22 1.88 -16.58 14.87
CA GLU A 22 2.99 -16.39 15.81
C GLU A 22 2.68 -15.34 16.89
N MET A 23 1.91 -14.31 16.52
CA MET A 23 1.53 -13.20 17.39
C MET A 23 0.22 -13.41 18.15
N THR A 24 -0.33 -14.63 18.18
CA THR A 24 -1.59 -14.93 18.90
C THR A 24 -1.55 -14.38 20.34
N ASN A 25 -2.62 -13.69 20.73
CA ASN A 25 -2.81 -13.00 22.02
C ASN A 25 -1.97 -11.72 22.22
N CYS A 26 -1.39 -11.16 21.15
CA CYS A 26 -0.83 -9.82 21.19
C CYS A 26 -1.92 -8.75 20.97
N ILE A 27 -1.78 -7.62 21.65
CA ILE A 27 -2.55 -6.39 21.39
C ILE A 27 -1.62 -5.41 20.66
N TYR A 28 -2.08 -4.85 19.54
CA TYR A 28 -1.27 -3.98 18.70
C TYR A 28 -2.07 -2.85 18.06
N SER A 29 -1.37 -1.82 17.59
CA SER A 29 -1.90 -0.82 16.66
C SER A 29 -1.23 -0.97 15.29
N SER A 30 -2.03 -0.84 14.23
CA SER A 30 -1.53 -0.85 12.85
C SER A 30 -0.73 0.41 12.52
N LEU A 31 0.30 0.28 11.67
CA LEU A 31 1.15 1.36 11.19
C LEU A 31 0.86 1.65 9.71
N LYS A 32 0.74 2.92 9.34
CA LYS A 32 0.56 3.36 7.94
C LYS A 32 1.53 4.47 7.59
N CYS A 33 1.93 4.54 6.32
CA CYS A 33 2.66 5.69 5.80
C CYS A 33 1.73 6.90 5.75
N ARG A 34 2.20 8.05 6.23
CA ARG A 34 1.44 9.32 6.18
C ARG A 34 1.18 9.76 4.73
N GLY A 35 2.17 9.59 3.85
CA GLY A 35 2.11 10.01 2.45
C GLY A 35 1.24 9.10 1.59
N CYS A 36 1.66 7.85 1.40
CA CYS A 36 0.99 6.91 0.47
C CYS A 36 -0.11 6.04 1.11
N ARG A 37 -0.30 6.12 2.44
CA ARG A 37 -1.28 5.31 3.21
C ARG A 37 -1.07 3.80 3.18
N CYS A 38 -0.02 3.31 2.52
CA CYS A 38 0.36 1.90 2.55
C CYS A 38 0.58 1.41 3.98
N ALA A 39 0.19 0.16 4.24
CA ALA A 39 0.43 -0.50 5.52
C ALA A 39 1.94 -0.74 5.70
N LEU A 40 2.48 -0.32 6.83
CA LEU A 40 3.92 -0.45 7.11
C LEU A 40 4.22 -1.53 8.16
N GLY A 41 3.26 -1.90 9.00
CA GLY A 41 3.49 -2.86 10.07
C GLY A 41 2.57 -2.69 11.27
N LYS A 42 3.06 -3.05 12.46
CA LYS A 42 2.34 -3.03 13.74
C LYS A 42 3.27 -2.55 14.87
N VAL A 43 2.72 -1.86 15.86
CA VAL A 43 3.39 -1.63 17.16
C VAL A 43 2.68 -2.45 18.23
N ILE A 44 3.45 -3.20 19.03
CA ILE A 44 2.89 -4.14 20.01
C ILE A 44 2.77 -3.45 21.35
N HIS A 45 1.56 -3.38 21.89
CA HIS A 45 1.30 -2.79 23.21
C HIS A 45 1.43 -3.84 24.31
N SER A 46 0.85 -5.01 24.06
CA SER A 46 0.85 -6.14 25.00
C SER A 46 1.19 -7.43 24.26
N ALA A 47 2.02 -8.26 24.88
CA ALA A 47 2.43 -9.55 24.34
C ALA A 47 2.51 -10.58 25.48
N PRO A 48 2.19 -11.86 25.22
CA PRO A 48 2.40 -12.94 26.18
C PRO A 48 3.90 -13.14 26.46
N SER A 49 4.25 -13.79 27.58
CA SER A 49 5.65 -13.89 28.06
C SER A 49 6.63 -14.46 27.03
N ARG A 50 6.20 -15.41 26.20
CA ARG A 50 7.01 -15.97 25.10
C ARG A 50 7.42 -14.94 24.05
N LEU A 51 6.72 -13.82 23.99
CA LEU A 51 6.91 -12.69 23.06
C LEU A 51 7.23 -11.38 23.81
N ALA A 52 7.70 -11.46 25.05
CA ALA A 52 7.98 -10.25 25.84
C ALA A 52 8.98 -9.29 25.15
N LEU A 53 9.92 -9.84 24.37
CA LEU A 53 10.93 -9.08 23.63
C LEU A 53 10.38 -8.15 22.55
N ILE A 54 9.17 -8.41 22.04
CA ILE A 54 8.57 -7.59 20.97
C ILE A 54 7.61 -6.53 21.52
N ARG A 55 7.42 -6.47 22.85
CA ARG A 55 6.57 -5.46 23.49
C ARG A 55 7.17 -4.07 23.26
N SER A 56 6.34 -3.13 22.85
CA SER A 56 6.71 -1.74 22.55
C SER A 56 7.69 -1.60 21.38
N ILE A 57 7.81 -2.63 20.53
CA ILE A 57 8.63 -2.60 19.32
C ILE A 57 7.76 -2.38 18.08
N PHE A 58 8.28 -1.61 17.12
CA PHE A 58 7.69 -1.45 15.80
C PHE A 58 8.13 -2.61 14.89
N LEU A 59 7.17 -3.46 14.52
CA LEU A 59 7.35 -4.58 13.60
C LEU A 59 6.93 -4.13 12.21
N LEU A 60 7.90 -3.99 11.30
CA LEU A 60 7.67 -3.53 9.94
C LEU A 60 7.51 -4.69 8.97
N TYR A 61 6.61 -4.56 7.99
CA TYR A 61 6.46 -5.52 6.91
C TYR A 61 7.61 -5.40 5.92
N LYS A 62 8.45 -6.43 5.84
CA LYS A 62 9.60 -6.49 4.94
C LYS A 62 9.23 -6.22 3.48
N ALA A 63 8.07 -6.70 3.04
CA ALA A 63 7.60 -6.50 1.66
C ALA A 63 7.30 -5.03 1.30
N ASN A 64 7.09 -4.17 2.30
CA ASN A 64 6.64 -2.79 2.10
C ASN A 64 7.70 -1.75 2.47
N ILE A 65 8.92 -2.18 2.80
CA ILE A 65 10.00 -1.31 3.28
C ILE A 65 11.28 -1.62 2.52
N ASN A 66 11.94 -0.57 2.04
CA ASN A 66 13.31 -0.64 1.54
C ASN A 66 14.28 -0.27 2.65
N CYS A 67 15.35 -1.04 2.80
CA CYS A 67 16.43 -0.77 3.75
C CYS A 67 17.65 -0.24 3.01
N TYR A 68 18.34 0.71 3.63
CA TYR A 68 19.61 1.25 3.15
C TYR A 68 20.58 1.36 4.32
N ILE A 69 21.87 1.23 4.03
CA ILE A 69 22.95 1.41 5.00
C ILE A 69 23.60 2.75 4.67
N LEU A 70 23.70 3.61 5.68
CA LEU A 70 24.40 4.88 5.58
C LEU A 70 25.83 4.71 6.06
N ASN A 71 26.75 5.46 5.45
CA ASN A 71 28.16 5.50 5.86
C ASN A 71 28.37 6.21 7.21
N SER A 72 27.35 6.90 7.72
CA SER A 72 27.36 7.59 9.00
C SER A 72 26.06 7.34 9.76
N SER A 73 26.10 7.49 11.08
CA SER A 73 24.93 7.37 11.98
C SER A 73 24.07 8.64 12.06
N SER A 74 24.27 9.60 11.14
CA SER A 74 23.53 10.86 11.12
C SER A 74 22.16 10.70 10.47
N LEU A 75 21.17 11.42 11.00
CA LEU A 75 19.87 11.55 10.34
C LEU A 75 20.04 12.26 9.00
N VAL A 76 19.58 11.63 7.91
CA VAL A 76 19.57 12.21 6.57
C VAL A 76 18.13 12.48 6.15
N LYS A 77 17.91 13.55 5.38
CA LYS A 77 16.60 13.83 4.81
C LYS A 77 16.33 12.80 3.71
N ALA A 78 15.14 12.21 3.68
CA ALA A 78 14.78 11.28 2.62
C ALA A 78 14.90 11.93 1.22
N SER A 79 14.64 13.23 1.10
CA SER A 79 14.77 13.99 -0.15
C SER A 79 16.19 14.12 -0.67
N THR A 80 17.22 13.86 0.16
CA THR A 80 18.63 13.88 -0.27
C THR A 80 19.13 12.50 -0.69
N LEU A 81 18.28 11.48 -0.62
CA LEU A 81 18.61 10.13 -1.04
C LEU A 81 17.97 9.87 -2.41
N THR A 82 18.80 9.43 -3.35
CA THR A 82 18.33 8.92 -4.64
C THR A 82 18.26 7.41 -4.55
N PHE A 83 17.08 6.85 -4.82
CA PHE A 83 16.89 5.42 -4.91
C PHE A 83 16.59 5.06 -6.36
N ASP A 84 17.18 3.96 -6.85
CA ASP A 84 16.80 3.36 -8.13
C ASP A 84 15.39 2.79 -8.02
N GLN A 85 14.40 3.65 -8.19
CA GLN A 85 13.00 3.25 -8.21
C GLN A 85 12.63 2.85 -9.64
N LYS A 86 11.78 1.82 -9.76
CA LYS A 86 11.17 1.49 -11.05
C LYS A 86 10.50 2.74 -11.60
N PRO A 87 10.77 3.16 -12.85
CA PRO A 87 10.23 4.40 -13.37
C PRO A 87 8.69 4.38 -13.36
N LEU A 88 8.08 5.24 -12.55
CA LEU A 88 6.62 5.39 -12.48
C LEU A 88 6.00 5.65 -13.85
N ARG A 89 6.76 6.33 -14.73
CA ARG A 89 6.37 6.66 -16.09
C ARG A 89 5.96 5.43 -16.93
N GLN A 90 6.66 4.29 -16.78
CA GLN A 90 6.31 3.07 -17.51
C GLN A 90 4.95 2.53 -17.05
N SER A 91 4.75 2.42 -15.74
CA SER A 91 3.46 1.98 -15.17
C SER A 91 2.32 2.94 -15.49
N MET A 92 2.57 4.26 -15.51
CA MET A 92 1.56 5.23 -15.94
C MET A 92 1.19 5.08 -17.41
N ASN A 93 2.16 4.78 -18.28
CA ASN A 93 1.91 4.53 -19.69
C ASN A 93 1.07 3.26 -19.89
N GLU A 94 1.37 2.19 -19.17
CA GLU A 94 0.59 0.94 -19.19
C GLU A 94 -0.87 1.19 -18.79
N VAL A 95 -1.09 1.90 -17.68
CA VAL A 95 -2.43 2.25 -17.21
C VAL A 95 -3.17 3.13 -18.23
N ARG A 96 -2.49 4.12 -18.81
CA ARG A 96 -3.07 4.96 -19.87
C ARG A 96 -3.52 4.13 -21.06
N GLN A 97 -2.69 3.23 -21.55
CA GLN A 97 -3.03 2.35 -22.68
C GLN A 97 -4.24 1.46 -22.37
N GLN A 98 -4.35 0.95 -21.13
CA GLN A 98 -5.53 0.19 -20.70
C GLN A 98 -6.80 1.04 -20.74
N PHE A 99 -6.75 2.29 -20.27
CA PHE A 99 -7.89 3.20 -20.35
C PHE A 99 -8.28 3.54 -21.78
N GLU A 100 -7.30 3.81 -22.66
CA GLU A 100 -7.55 4.08 -24.08
C GLU A 100 -8.22 2.88 -24.77
N ALA A 101 -7.74 1.65 -24.51
CA ALA A 101 -8.35 0.43 -25.04
C ALA A 101 -9.79 0.21 -24.52
N GLN A 102 -10.04 0.48 -23.23
CA GLN A 102 -11.39 0.40 -22.67
C GLN A 102 -12.34 1.44 -23.29
N LEU A 103 -11.88 2.67 -23.48
CA LEU A 103 -12.66 3.74 -24.12
C LEU A 103 -13.04 3.35 -25.57
N GLU A 104 -12.10 2.77 -26.30
CA GLU A 104 -12.35 2.31 -27.67
C GLU A 104 -13.37 1.16 -27.69
N GLN A 105 -13.25 0.19 -26.78
CA GLN A 105 -14.23 -0.88 -26.66
C GLN A 105 -15.63 -0.36 -26.32
N MET A 106 -15.74 0.56 -25.35
CA MET A 106 -17.03 1.18 -25.00
C MET A 106 -17.64 1.93 -26.19
N SER A 107 -16.82 2.63 -26.98
CA SER A 107 -17.27 3.32 -28.18
C SER A 107 -17.80 2.35 -29.24
N ARG A 108 -17.10 1.23 -29.46
CA ARG A 108 -17.56 0.16 -30.37
C ARG A 108 -18.88 -0.47 -29.90
N ILE A 109 -19.00 -0.75 -28.59
CA ILE A 109 -20.24 -1.30 -28.01
C ILE A 109 -21.40 -0.31 -28.18
N LYS A 110 -21.19 0.98 -27.88
CA LYS A 110 -22.18 2.04 -28.06
C LYS A 110 -22.69 2.07 -29.51
N ASN A 111 -21.78 2.08 -30.49
CA ASN A 111 -22.18 2.15 -31.90
C ASN A 111 -23.03 0.93 -32.29
N ARG A 112 -22.64 -0.28 -31.88
CA ARG A 112 -23.42 -1.50 -32.15
C ARG A 112 -24.82 -1.49 -31.52
N LEU A 113 -24.96 -0.89 -30.34
CA LEU A 113 -26.27 -0.72 -29.68
C LEU A 113 -27.15 0.28 -30.44
N VAL A 114 -26.57 1.38 -30.92
CA VAL A 114 -27.28 2.37 -31.75
C VAL A 114 -27.74 1.72 -33.06
N ASP A 115 -26.86 1.01 -33.77
CA ASP A 115 -27.21 0.35 -35.05
C ASP A 115 -28.34 -0.68 -34.90
N ARG A 116 -28.35 -1.44 -33.79
CA ARG A 116 -29.44 -2.36 -33.45
C ARG A 116 -30.76 -1.65 -33.17
N SER A 117 -30.73 -0.52 -32.47
CA SER A 117 -31.94 0.26 -32.20
C SER A 117 -32.56 0.85 -33.47
N VAL A 118 -31.73 1.26 -34.43
CA VAL A 118 -32.19 1.79 -35.73
C VAL A 118 -32.82 0.68 -36.58
N THR A 119 -32.20 -0.51 -36.61
CA THR A 119 -32.73 -1.66 -37.36
C THR A 119 -34.02 -2.22 -36.76
N SER A 120 -34.21 -2.18 -35.44
CA SER A 120 -35.49 -2.58 -34.81
C SER A 120 -36.64 -1.59 -35.08
N ASN A 121 -36.35 -0.32 -35.36
CA ASN A 121 -37.37 0.70 -35.67
C ASN A 121 -37.78 0.73 -37.15
N MET A 122 -37.08 0.00 -38.04
CA MET A 122 -37.44 -0.10 -39.47
C MET A 122 -38.25 -1.36 -39.81
N VAL A 123 -38.54 -2.22 -38.83
CA VAL A 123 -39.25 -3.50 -39.01
C VAL A 123 -40.65 -3.49 -38.36
N ASN A 124 -41.09 -2.36 -37.82
CA ASN A 124 -42.46 -2.15 -37.32
C ASN A 124 -43.20 -1.14 -38.19
#